data_AF-A0A934CLT9-F1
#
_entry.id   AF-A0A934CLT9-F1
#
_cell.length_a   1.000
_cell.length_b   1.000
_cell.length_c   1.000
_cell.angle_alpha   90.00
_cell.angle_beta   90.00
_cell.angle_gamma   90.00
#
_symmetry.space_group_name_H-M   'P 1'
#
loop_
_entity.id
_entity.type
_entity.pdbx_description
1 polymer ?
#
loop_
_entity_poly.entity_id
_entity_poly.type
_entity_poly.pdbx_seq_one_letter_code
_entity_poly.pdbx_strand_id
1 'polypeptide(L)'
;MEKQETRLLEEWKANNDLFKFHEDLKQKRFAHFLTIQTAFLAIFGLLGKETLSDPTLVRLLGLVLMSAPPLFIASYFIRVDARARAYVDTTKAKLLLIEEEWKTLFPANHFTTYEQQFEVLVHHKGEIVDKYLGVRNLNADPYKTLIHATAAHVGEETILRLFWWLWMILVTIALCSVCWYSASALLCKT
;
A
#
# COMPACT_ATOMS: atom_id res chain seq x y z
N MET A 1 -39.01 15.66 -4.46
CA MET A 1 -38.03 15.25 -5.48
C MET A 1 -36.71 15.95 -5.26
N GLU A 2 -36.65 17.28 -5.29
CA GLU A 2 -35.42 18.07 -5.07
C GLU A 2 -34.67 17.71 -3.77
N LYS A 3 -35.37 17.62 -2.62
CA LYS A 3 -34.76 17.21 -1.32
C LYS A 3 -34.10 15.82 -1.33
N GLN A 4 -34.59 14.88 -2.13
CA GLN A 4 -34.03 13.52 -2.18
C GLN A 4 -32.77 13.48 -3.05
N GLU A 5 -32.78 14.21 -4.17
CA GLU A 5 -31.61 14.39 -5.03
C GLU A 5 -30.48 15.13 -4.29
N THR A 6 -30.80 16.19 -3.53
CA THR A 6 -29.82 16.90 -2.72
C THR A 6 -29.22 16.01 -1.63
N ARG A 7 -30.03 15.18 -0.97
CA ARG A 7 -29.56 14.22 0.03
C ARG A 7 -28.57 13.21 -0.57
N LEU A 8 -28.91 12.60 -1.72
CA LEU A 8 -28.03 11.64 -2.39
C LEU A 8 -26.72 12.29 -2.87
N LEU A 9 -26.78 13.55 -3.33
CA LEU A 9 -25.59 14.33 -3.69
C LEU A 9 -24.67 14.58 -2.49
N GLU A 10 -25.24 14.95 -1.34
CA GLU A 10 -24.48 15.19 -0.11
C GLU A 10 -23.87 13.89 0.43
N GLU A 11 -24.63 12.79 0.44
CA GLU A 11 -24.13 11.47 0.85
C GLU A 11 -23.00 10.97 -0.07
N TRP A 12 -23.13 11.20 -1.38
CA TRP A 12 -22.08 10.88 -2.34
C TRP A 12 -20.82 11.72 -2.13
N LYS A 13 -20.96 13.06 -1.94
CA LYS A 13 -19.82 13.95 -1.70
C LYS A 13 -19.07 13.57 -0.43
N ALA A 14 -19.81 13.34 0.66
CA ALA A 14 -19.22 12.95 1.94
C ALA A 14 -18.42 11.64 1.82
N ASN A 15 -18.96 10.64 1.13
CA ASN A 15 -18.28 9.36 0.93
C ASN A 15 -17.07 9.47 -0.01
N ASN A 16 -17.12 10.33 -1.03
CA ASN A 16 -15.99 10.61 -1.93
C ASN A 16 -14.84 11.33 -1.21
N ASP A 17 -15.15 12.35 -0.41
CA ASP A 17 -14.13 13.08 0.36
C ASP A 17 -13.47 12.16 1.41
N LEU A 18 -14.26 11.28 2.04
CA LEU A 18 -13.75 10.26 2.95
C LEU A 18 -12.80 9.28 2.24
N PHE A 19 -13.15 8.87 1.02
CA PHE A 19 -12.31 7.99 0.20
C PHE A 19 -10.96 8.65 -0.14
N LYS A 20 -10.96 9.90 -0.60
CA LYS A 20 -9.73 10.67 -0.87
C LYS A 20 -8.85 10.82 0.36
N PHE A 21 -9.46 11.17 1.49
CA PHE A 21 -8.73 11.27 2.77
C PHE A 21 -8.05 9.95 3.15
N HIS A 22 -8.71 8.82 2.88
CA HIS A 22 -8.13 7.51 3.12
C HIS A 22 -6.97 7.17 2.18
N GLU A 23 -7.05 7.51 0.89
CA GLU A 23 -5.92 7.34 -0.04
C GLU A 23 -4.70 8.16 0.38
N ASP A 24 -4.89 9.42 0.78
CA ASP A 24 -3.82 10.28 1.28
C ASP A 24 -3.16 9.71 2.54
N LEU A 25 -3.97 9.25 3.50
CA LEU A 25 -3.47 8.59 4.70
C LEU A 25 -2.70 7.31 4.37
N LYS A 26 -3.18 6.54 3.38
CA LYS A 26 -2.52 5.31 2.93
C LYS A 26 -1.14 5.62 2.34
N GLN A 27 -1.03 6.60 1.44
CA GLN A 27 0.23 7.01 0.85
C GLN A 27 1.23 7.50 1.91
N LYS A 28 0.78 8.36 2.85
CA LYS A 28 1.63 8.82 3.95
C LYS A 28 2.14 7.65 4.80
N ARG A 29 1.27 6.69 5.13
CA ARG A 29 1.66 5.50 5.90
C ARG A 29 2.65 4.63 5.13
N PHE A 30 2.46 4.44 3.83
CA PHE A 30 3.38 3.68 2.99
C PHE A 30 4.75 4.34 2.88
N ALA A 31 4.80 5.67 2.72
CA ALA A 31 6.04 6.43 2.74
C ALA A 31 6.78 6.27 4.07
N HIS A 32 6.07 6.38 5.21
CA HIS A 32 6.67 6.15 6.53
C HIS A 32 7.21 4.73 6.68
N PHE A 33 6.48 3.73 6.19
CA PHE A 33 6.95 2.35 6.16
C PHE A 33 8.29 2.25 5.43
N LEU A 34 8.37 2.74 4.18
CA LEU A 34 9.60 2.69 3.39
C LEU A 34 10.76 3.41 4.07
N THR A 35 10.53 4.60 4.63
CA THR A 35 11.56 5.36 5.35
C THR A 35 12.11 4.56 6.52
N ILE A 36 11.23 3.97 7.34
CA ILE A 36 11.64 3.17 8.50
C ILE A 36 12.44 1.94 8.04
N GLN A 37 11.92 1.19 7.07
CA GLN A 37 12.59 -0.02 6.56
C GLN A 37 13.96 0.27 5.97
N THR A 38 14.09 1.36 5.22
CA THR A 38 15.35 1.79 4.63
C THR A 38 16.36 2.20 5.70
N ALA A 39 15.91 2.91 6.75
CA ALA A 39 16.77 3.28 7.87
C ALA A 39 17.33 2.05 8.60
N PHE A 40 16.48 1.06 8.90
CA PHE A 40 16.92 -0.20 9.50
C PHE A 40 17.89 -0.96 8.60
N LEU A 41 17.64 -1.00 7.29
CA LEU A 41 18.52 -1.67 6.33
C LEU A 41 19.91 -1.00 6.27
N ALA A 42 19.97 0.32 6.32
CA ALA A 42 21.23 1.06 6.37
C ALA A 42 22.02 0.76 7.65
N ILE A 43 21.36 0.76 8.81
CA ILE A 43 22.00 0.42 10.09
C ILE A 43 22.47 -1.04 10.10
N PHE A 44 21.63 -1.95 9.59
CA PHE A 44 21.99 -3.37 9.46
C PHE A 44 23.20 -3.55 8.54
N GLY A 45 23.27 -2.82 7.42
CA GLY A 45 24.42 -2.85 6.51
C GLY A 45 25.72 -2.36 7.16
N LEU A 46 25.65 -1.30 7.99
CA LEU A 46 26.80 -0.81 8.75
C LEU A 46 27.29 -1.85 9.77
N LEU A 47 26.37 -2.41 10.57
CA LEU A 47 26.68 -3.48 11.52
C LEU A 47 27.22 -4.73 10.80
N GLY A 48 26.64 -5.07 9.65
CA GLY A 48 27.03 -6.23 8.85
C GLY A 48 28.45 -6.09 8.33
N LYS A 49 28.82 -4.90 7.84
CA LYS A 49 30.19 -4.57 7.41
C LYS A 49 31.20 -4.77 8.54
N GLU A 50 30.91 -4.25 9.74
CA GLU A 50 31.79 -4.43 10.91
C GLU A 50 31.90 -5.89 11.34
N THR A 51 30.79 -6.63 11.27
CA THR A 51 30.74 -8.05 11.65
C THR A 51 31.52 -8.92 10.68
N LEU A 52 31.55 -8.57 9.39
CA LEU A 52 32.36 -9.27 8.38
C LEU A 52 33.87 -9.10 8.62
N SER A 53 34.30 -7.92 9.07
CA SER A 53 35.73 -7.66 9.34
C SER A 53 36.24 -8.34 10.61
N ASP A 54 35.40 -8.41 11.65
CA ASP A 54 35.77 -8.99 12.95
C ASP A 54 34.51 -9.55 13.64
N PRO A 55 34.19 -10.83 13.40
CA PRO A 55 32.98 -11.45 13.91
C PRO A 55 33.13 -11.76 15.39
N THR A 56 32.45 -10.97 16.23
CA THR A 56 32.27 -11.24 17.65
C THR A 56 30.83 -11.64 17.94
N LEU A 57 30.63 -12.43 18.99
CA LEU A 57 29.30 -12.89 19.40
C LEU A 57 28.34 -11.72 19.68
N VAL A 58 28.85 -10.61 20.22
CA VAL A 58 28.10 -9.37 20.46
C VAL A 58 27.62 -8.74 19.16
N ARG A 59 28.49 -8.64 18.14
CA ARG A 59 28.12 -8.08 16.83
C ARG A 59 27.10 -8.94 16.10
N LEU A 60 27.27 -10.26 16.14
CA LEU A 60 26.31 -11.21 15.56
C LEU A 60 24.94 -11.13 16.25
N LEU A 61 24.90 -11.04 17.59
CA LEU A 61 23.65 -10.79 18.32
C LEU A 61 23.04 -9.43 17.97
N GLY A 62 23.88 -8.40 17.77
CA GLY A 62 23.47 -7.08 17.30
C GLY A 62 22.73 -7.14 15.97
N LEU A 63 23.18 -7.97 15.02
CA LEU A 63 22.49 -8.17 13.73
C LEU A 63 21.11 -8.82 13.90
N VAL A 64 21.00 -9.83 14.77
CA VAL A 64 19.72 -10.48 15.08
C VAL A 64 18.75 -9.47 15.72
N LEU A 65 19.22 -8.71 16.71
CA LEU A 65 18.41 -7.71 17.41
C LEU A 65 17.98 -6.57 16.49
N MET A 66 18.85 -6.12 15.57
CA MET A 66 18.52 -5.03 14.64
C MET A 66 17.50 -5.44 13.57
N SER A 67 17.45 -6.73 13.23
CA SER A 67 16.56 -7.26 12.18
C SER A 67 15.17 -7.66 12.69
N ALA A 68 14.98 -7.79 14.01
CA ALA A 68 13.68 -8.13 14.60
C ALA A 68 12.63 -6.98 14.51
N PRO A 69 12.91 -5.73 14.94
CA PRO A 69 11.94 -4.62 14.84
C PRO A 69 11.35 -4.40 13.44
N PRO A 70 12.14 -4.32 12.35
CA PRO A 70 11.58 -4.07 11.02
C PRO A 70 10.68 -5.22 10.52
N LEU A 71 10.90 -6.45 10.98
CA LEU A 71 10.05 -7.60 10.70
C LEU A 71 8.68 -7.50 11.37
N PHE A 72 8.64 -7.07 12.64
CA PHE A 72 7.39 -6.78 13.34
C PHE A 72 6.65 -5.62 12.67
N ILE A 73 7.36 -4.57 12.28
CA ILE A 73 6.78 -3.41 11.58
C ILE A 73 6.19 -3.85 10.24
N ALA A 74 6.90 -4.64 9.42
CA ALA A 74 6.37 -5.17 8.17
C ALA A 74 5.11 -6.03 8.38
N SER A 75 5.13 -6.92 9.37
CA SER A 75 3.98 -7.75 9.72
C SER A 75 2.76 -6.93 10.17
N TYR A 76 3.00 -5.88 10.96
CA TYR A 76 1.96 -4.94 11.38
C TYR A 76 1.36 -4.20 10.18
N PHE A 77 2.20 -3.66 9.29
CA PHE A 77 1.73 -2.92 8.12
C PHE A 77 0.94 -3.80 7.14
N ILE A 78 1.33 -5.05 6.92
CA ILE A 78 0.54 -6.01 6.12
C ILE A 78 -0.88 -6.17 6.69
N ARG A 79 -1.02 -6.31 8.02
CA ARG A 79 -2.34 -6.45 8.66
C ARG A 79 -3.18 -5.19 8.55
N VAL A 80 -2.57 -4.02 8.74
CA VAL A 80 -3.33 -2.76 8.64
C VAL A 80 -3.70 -2.48 7.18
N ASP A 81 -2.85 -2.81 6.22
CA ASP A 81 -3.17 -2.70 4.79
C ASP A 81 -4.34 -3.60 4.39
N ALA A 82 -4.37 -4.86 4.88
CA ALA A 82 -5.51 -5.76 4.66
C ALA A 82 -6.83 -5.20 5.22
N ARG A 83 -6.80 -4.59 6.42
CA ARG A 83 -7.98 -3.93 7.01
C ARG A 83 -8.40 -2.68 6.25
N ALA A 84 -7.44 -1.89 5.78
CA ALA A 84 -7.70 -0.70 4.99
C ALA A 84 -8.36 -1.06 3.64
N ARG A 85 -7.90 -2.13 2.99
CA ARG A 85 -8.53 -2.65 1.77
C ARG A 85 -9.99 -3.07 2.00
N ALA A 86 -10.26 -3.84 3.05
CA ALA A 86 -11.62 -4.21 3.39
C ALA A 86 -12.53 -3.00 3.64
N TYR A 87 -12.01 -1.95 4.29
CA TYR A 87 -12.74 -0.70 4.49
C TYR A 87 -13.03 0.01 3.16
N VAL A 88 -12.02 0.16 2.29
CA VAL A 88 -12.17 0.76 0.97
C VAL A 88 -13.22 0.01 0.13
N ASP A 89 -13.19 -1.33 0.16
CA ASP A 89 -14.17 -2.15 -0.56
C ASP A 89 -15.61 -1.92 -0.04
N THR A 90 -15.79 -1.76 1.28
CA THR A 90 -17.11 -1.45 1.85
C THR A 90 -17.60 -0.04 1.48
N THR A 91 -16.71 0.96 1.48
CA THR A 91 -17.06 2.32 1.08
C THR A 91 -17.37 2.39 -0.42
N LYS A 92 -16.63 1.64 -1.24
CA LYS A 92 -16.91 1.47 -2.67
C LYS A 92 -18.28 0.83 -2.89
N ALA A 93 -18.59 -0.25 -2.18
CA ALA A 93 -19.90 -0.90 -2.28
C ALA A 93 -21.04 0.06 -1.91
N LYS A 94 -20.87 0.89 -0.87
CA LYS A 94 -21.87 1.91 -0.50
C LYS A 94 -22.05 2.97 -1.59
N LEU A 95 -20.96 3.45 -2.19
CA LEU A 95 -21.01 4.41 -3.30
C LEU A 95 -21.77 3.85 -4.51
N LEU A 96 -21.53 2.57 -4.84
CA LEU A 96 -22.24 1.88 -5.92
C LEU A 96 -23.75 1.73 -5.63
N LEU A 97 -24.13 1.42 -4.39
CA LEU A 97 -25.54 1.33 -3.99
C LEU A 97 -26.24 2.68 -4.08
N ILE A 98 -25.60 3.77 -3.65
CA ILE A 98 -26.14 5.14 -3.76
C ILE A 98 -26.32 5.52 -5.24
N GLU A 99 -25.38 5.12 -6.09
CA GLU A 99 -25.44 5.35 -7.53
C GLU A 99 -26.56 4.56 -8.20
N GLU A 100 -26.78 3.31 -7.80
CA GLU A 100 -27.89 2.48 -8.28
C GLU A 100 -29.24 3.06 -7.86
N GLU A 101 -29.37 3.50 -6.60
CA GLU A 101 -30.56 4.20 -6.10
C GLU A 101 -30.82 5.49 -6.89
N TRP A 102 -29.78 6.27 -7.19
CA TRP A 102 -29.89 7.48 -8.00
C TRP A 102 -30.35 7.18 -9.43
N LYS A 103 -29.79 6.16 -10.09
CA LYS A 103 -30.21 5.73 -11.44
C LYS A 103 -31.70 5.37 -11.49
N THR A 104 -32.21 4.71 -10.45
CA THR A 104 -33.63 4.32 -10.40
C THR A 104 -34.56 5.51 -10.17
N LEU A 105 -34.16 6.47 -9.32
CA LEU A 105 -35.00 7.59 -8.93
C LEU A 105 -34.94 8.78 -9.90
N PHE A 106 -33.80 9.02 -10.55
CA PHE A 106 -33.57 10.20 -11.40
C PHE A 106 -32.85 9.83 -12.72
N PRO A 107 -33.51 9.10 -13.64
CA PRO A 107 -32.89 8.63 -14.89
C PRO A 107 -32.52 9.74 -15.88
N ALA A 108 -33.16 10.92 -15.80
CA ALA A 108 -32.90 12.06 -16.69
C ALA A 108 -31.78 13.00 -16.19
N ASN A 109 -31.47 12.96 -14.88
CA ASN A 109 -30.42 13.77 -14.21
C ASN A 109 -29.24 12.89 -13.76
N HIS A 110 -29.07 11.73 -14.41
CA HIS A 110 -27.92 10.87 -14.21
C HIS A 110 -26.65 11.68 -14.54
N PHE A 111 -25.89 12.05 -13.52
CA PHE A 111 -24.52 12.49 -13.71
C PHE A 111 -23.77 11.37 -14.44
N THR A 112 -22.75 11.72 -15.25
CA THR A 112 -21.79 10.71 -15.78
C THR A 112 -21.39 9.82 -14.62
N THR A 113 -21.86 8.58 -14.69
CA THR A 113 -21.89 7.59 -13.61
C THR A 113 -20.59 7.62 -12.84
N TYR A 114 -20.64 7.65 -11.52
CA TYR A 114 -19.46 7.48 -10.69
C TYR A 114 -18.71 6.21 -11.08
N GLU A 115 -19.42 5.17 -11.49
CA GLU A 115 -18.88 3.98 -12.15
C GLU A 115 -17.97 4.31 -13.35
N GLN A 116 -18.29 5.31 -14.18
CA GLN A 116 -17.46 5.76 -15.30
C GLN A 116 -16.29 6.64 -14.84
N GLN A 117 -16.48 7.54 -13.87
CA GLN A 117 -15.37 8.34 -13.31
C GLN A 117 -14.39 7.48 -12.51
N PHE A 118 -14.91 6.47 -11.81
CA PHE A 118 -14.20 5.52 -10.96
C PHE A 118 -13.61 4.37 -11.77
N GLU A 119 -14.24 3.85 -12.84
CA GLU A 119 -13.57 2.93 -13.78
C GLU A 119 -12.44 3.62 -14.55
N VAL A 120 -12.57 4.92 -14.85
CA VAL A 120 -11.48 5.73 -15.40
C VAL A 120 -10.34 5.88 -14.38
N LEU A 121 -10.66 6.19 -13.12
CA LEU A 121 -9.66 6.37 -12.04
C LEU A 121 -9.02 5.05 -11.55
N VAL A 122 -9.75 3.93 -11.55
CA VAL A 122 -9.35 2.67 -10.88
C VAL A 122 -9.03 1.53 -11.86
N HIS A 123 -9.70 1.43 -13.00
CA HIS A 123 -9.54 0.29 -13.92
C HIS A 123 -8.85 0.62 -15.23
N HIS A 124 -8.62 1.90 -15.53
CA HIS A 124 -7.80 2.35 -16.65
C HIS A 124 -8.21 1.75 -18.02
N LYS A 125 -9.50 1.35 -18.18
CA LYS A 125 -10.01 0.78 -19.43
C LYS A 125 -10.12 1.89 -20.48
N GLY A 126 -9.32 1.80 -21.53
CA GLY A 126 -9.20 2.84 -22.57
C GLY A 126 -10.53 3.26 -23.21
N GLU A 127 -11.47 2.32 -23.38
CA GLU A 127 -12.78 2.57 -23.99
C GLU A 127 -13.67 3.51 -23.15
N ILE A 128 -13.52 3.48 -21.83
CA ILE A 128 -14.31 4.29 -20.88
C ILE A 128 -13.65 5.67 -20.69
N VAL A 129 -12.31 5.70 -20.71
CA VAL A 129 -11.52 6.95 -20.72
C VAL A 129 -11.84 7.79 -21.95
N ASP A 130 -11.91 7.15 -23.12
CA ASP A 130 -12.22 7.85 -24.37
C ASP A 130 -13.67 8.36 -24.41
N LYS A 131 -14.61 7.61 -23.85
CA LYS A 131 -16.00 8.07 -23.70
C LYS A 131 -16.10 9.25 -22.73
N TYR A 132 -15.36 9.22 -21.62
CA TYR A 132 -15.34 10.31 -20.63
C TYR A 132 -14.68 11.59 -21.17
N LEU A 133 -13.53 11.48 -21.82
CA LEU A 133 -12.84 12.61 -22.46
C LEU A 133 -13.65 13.19 -23.62
N GLY A 134 -14.31 12.33 -24.41
CA GLY A 134 -15.20 12.72 -25.50
C GLY A 134 -16.42 13.52 -25.02
N VAL A 135 -17.07 13.09 -23.92
CA VAL A 135 -18.22 13.80 -23.33
C VAL A 135 -17.82 15.17 -22.76
N ARG A 136 -16.58 15.33 -22.28
CA ARG A 136 -16.08 16.62 -21.75
C ARG A 136 -15.33 17.47 -22.77
N ASN A 137 -15.17 17.01 -24.01
CA ASN A 137 -14.38 17.67 -25.06
C ASN A 137 -12.91 17.91 -24.64
N LEU A 138 -12.35 17.01 -23.82
CA LEU A 138 -11.00 17.06 -23.24
C LEU A 138 -10.04 16.10 -23.94
N ASN A 139 -10.28 15.77 -25.22
CA ASN A 139 -9.54 14.74 -25.96
C ASN A 139 -8.03 15.00 -26.10
N ALA A 140 -7.56 16.23 -25.85
CA ALA A 140 -6.15 16.62 -25.88
C ALA A 140 -5.47 16.61 -24.50
N ASP A 141 -6.16 16.20 -23.43
CA ASP A 141 -5.66 16.24 -22.06
C ASP A 141 -4.63 15.11 -21.79
N PRO A 142 -3.46 15.41 -21.19
CA PRO A 142 -2.48 14.39 -20.77
C PRO A 142 -3.01 13.38 -19.75
N TYR A 143 -4.23 13.56 -19.23
CA TYR A 143 -4.93 12.63 -18.35
C TYR A 143 -4.92 11.18 -18.86
N LYS A 144 -5.09 10.94 -20.17
CA LYS A 144 -5.08 9.59 -20.77
C LYS A 144 -3.76 8.84 -20.53
N THR A 145 -2.65 9.58 -20.53
CA THR A 145 -1.31 9.04 -20.29
C THR A 145 -1.05 8.78 -18.81
N LEU A 146 -1.61 9.60 -17.92
CA LEU A 146 -1.52 9.42 -16.46
C LEU A 146 -2.31 8.20 -15.97
N ILE A 147 -3.45 7.91 -16.59
CA ILE A 147 -4.31 6.77 -16.25
C ILE A 147 -3.64 5.43 -16.60
N HIS A 148 -2.77 5.34 -17.60
CA HIS A 148 -2.05 4.09 -17.92
C HIS A 148 -0.78 3.86 -17.09
N ALA A 149 -0.44 4.75 -16.16
CA ALA A 149 0.62 4.49 -15.19
C ALA A 149 0.16 3.38 -14.24
N THR A 150 0.77 2.19 -14.35
CA THR A 150 0.52 1.00 -13.52
C THR A 150 0.18 1.37 -12.08
N ALA A 151 -1.08 1.13 -11.69
CA ALA A 151 -1.62 1.47 -10.38
C ALA A 151 -0.65 1.06 -9.25
N ALA A 152 -0.19 2.04 -8.48
CA ALA A 152 0.75 1.87 -7.37
C ALA A 152 0.26 0.82 -6.34
N HIS A 153 -1.05 0.56 -6.27
CA HIS A 153 -1.67 -0.35 -5.31
C HIS A 153 -1.33 -1.83 -5.48
N VAL A 154 -1.08 -2.32 -6.71
CA VAL A 154 -0.59 -3.71 -6.92
C VAL A 154 0.90 -3.82 -6.52
N GLY A 155 1.63 -2.71 -6.62
CA GLY A 155 3.01 -2.60 -6.15
C GLY A 155 3.13 -2.62 -4.62
N GLU A 156 2.24 -1.93 -3.90
CA GLU A 156 2.35 -1.73 -2.44
C GLU A 156 2.33 -3.03 -1.62
N GLU A 157 1.36 -3.92 -1.89
CA GLU A 157 1.31 -5.22 -1.21
C GLU A 157 2.55 -6.07 -1.51
N THR A 158 2.99 -6.04 -2.77
CA THR A 158 4.19 -6.76 -3.21
C THR A 158 5.42 -6.22 -2.48
N ILE A 159 5.55 -4.91 -2.34
CA ILE A 159 6.64 -4.25 -1.61
C ILE A 159 6.61 -4.60 -0.11
N LEU A 160 5.45 -4.57 0.54
CA LEU A 160 5.31 -4.97 1.94
C LEU A 160 5.77 -6.41 2.17
N ARG A 161 5.35 -7.34 1.29
CA ARG A 161 5.76 -8.75 1.34
C ARG A 161 7.25 -8.93 1.03
N LEU A 162 7.80 -8.17 0.09
CA LEU A 162 9.24 -8.20 -0.23
C LEU A 162 10.08 -7.81 0.97
N PHE A 163 9.75 -6.70 1.65
CA PHE A 163 10.46 -6.30 2.87
C PHE A 163 10.29 -7.32 4.00
N TRP A 164 9.10 -7.91 4.16
CA TRP A 164 8.90 -8.97 5.14
C TRP A 164 9.81 -10.19 4.89
N TRP A 165 9.86 -10.67 3.63
CA TRP A 165 10.75 -11.77 3.23
C TRP A 165 12.22 -11.42 3.39
N LEU A 166 12.61 -10.19 3.01
CA LEU A 166 13.97 -9.69 3.18
C LEU A 166 14.41 -9.82 4.65
N TRP A 167 13.61 -9.34 5.59
CA TRP A 167 13.96 -9.42 7.01
C TRP A 167 13.94 -10.85 7.55
N MET A 168 13.02 -11.69 7.10
CA MET A 168 13.03 -13.12 7.44
C MET A 168 14.35 -13.77 7.05
N ILE A 169 14.82 -13.50 5.82
CA ILE A 169 16.10 -14.03 5.32
C ILE A 169 17.27 -13.48 6.15
N LEU A 170 17.32 -12.17 6.39
CA LEU A 170 18.41 -11.54 7.16
C LEU A 170 18.49 -12.05 8.61
N VAL A 171 17.36 -12.16 9.30
CA VAL A 171 17.29 -12.75 10.66
C VAL A 171 17.79 -14.19 10.63
N THR A 172 17.35 -14.98 9.65
CA THR A 172 17.73 -16.40 9.54
C THR A 172 19.23 -16.55 9.31
N ILE A 173 19.81 -15.76 8.41
CA ILE A 173 21.25 -15.76 8.15
C ILE A 173 22.03 -15.35 9.41
N ALA A 174 21.59 -14.30 10.10
CA ALA A 174 22.22 -13.83 11.34
C ALA A 174 22.17 -14.91 12.44
N LEU A 175 21.02 -15.58 12.64
CA LEU A 175 20.86 -16.68 13.59
C LEU A 175 21.76 -17.87 13.25
N CYS A 176 21.80 -18.29 11.99
CA CYS A 176 22.71 -19.35 11.54
C CYS A 176 24.17 -18.97 11.81
N SER A 177 24.54 -17.70 11.63
CA SER A 177 25.88 -17.20 11.88
C SER A 177 26.23 -17.22 13.38
N VAL A 178 25.28 -16.87 14.26
CA VAL A 178 25.43 -17.00 15.72
C VAL A 178 25.63 -18.47 16.12
N CYS A 179 24.78 -19.38 15.60
CA CYS A 179 24.87 -20.82 15.90
C CYS A 179 26.22 -21.39 15.45
N TRP A 180 26.66 -21.05 14.23
CA TRP A 180 27.93 -21.49 13.69
C TRP A 180 29.12 -20.99 14.53
N TYR A 181 29.14 -19.70 14.85
CA TYR A 181 30.20 -19.09 15.65
C TYR A 181 30.27 -19.67 17.07
N SER A 182 29.11 -19.96 17.66
CA SER A 182 29.04 -20.55 19.01
C SER A 182 29.53 -21.99 19.01
N ALA A 183 29.17 -22.78 17.99
CA ALA A 183 29.61 -24.17 17.84
C ALA A 183 31.13 -24.26 17.60
N SER A 184 31.69 -23.41 16.73
CA SER A 184 33.13 -23.38 16.47
C SER A 184 33.94 -22.93 17.69
N ALA A 185 33.44 -21.94 18.45
CA ALA A 185 34.06 -21.51 19.69
C ALA A 185 34.05 -22.60 20.79
N LEU A 186 33.03 -23.47 20.79
CA LEU A 186 32.95 -24.59 21.72
C LEU A 186 33.96 -25.69 21.38
N LEU A 187 34.08 -26.04 20.09
CA LEU A 187 35.00 -27.06 19.58
C LEU A 187 36.48 -26.69 19.75
N CYS A 188 36.82 -25.40 19.74
CA CYS A 188 38.21 -24.94 19.92
C CYS A 188 38.67 -24.97 21.40
N LYS A 189 37.74 -25.19 22.35
CA LYS A 189 38.02 -25.27 23.79
C LYS A 189 38.13 -26.70 24.33
N THR A 190 37.76 -27.71 23.53
CA THR A 190 37.86 -29.15 23.85
C THR A 190 39.07 -29.76 23.16
#